data_AF-A0A397T2J6-F1
#
_entry.id   AF-A0A397T2J6-F1
#
_cell.length_a   1.000
_cell.length_b   1.000
_cell.length_c   1.000
_cell.angle_alpha   90.00
_cell.angle_beta   90.00
_cell.angle_gamma   90.00
#
_symmetry.space_group_name_H-M   'P 1'
#
loop_
_entity.id
_entity.type
_entity.pdbx_description
1 polymer ?
#
loop_
_entity_poly.entity_id
_entity_poly.type
_entity_poly.pdbx_seq_one_letter_code
_entity_poly.pdbx_strand_id
1 'polypeptide(L)'
;MSSICFNCFLHDEAENNIFPVEIDNNSTVDNLKDKIKNIQQDLRQVNFDLYEDNFLQPNSSIVSSVNSFATRQGVFMDPQRGISNYFPTLYVNALIEKPPYPQENGKRGPIHILIYPEVVVEKDPEDIGL
;
A
#
# COMPACT_ATOMS: atom_id res chain seq x y z
N MET A 1 23.35 -2.32 -4.02
CA MET A 1 21.97 -2.63 -3.60
C MET A 1 21.07 -1.79 -4.47
N SER A 2 20.10 -2.40 -5.15
CA SER A 2 19.17 -1.67 -6.01
C SER A 2 17.91 -1.38 -5.21
N SER A 3 17.66 -0.10 -4.92
CA SER A 3 16.40 0.29 -4.28
C SER A 3 15.29 0.40 -5.33
N ILE A 4 14.07 0.20 -4.86
CA ILE A 4 12.84 0.35 -5.64
C ILE A 4 11.90 1.27 -4.86
N CYS A 5 11.12 2.06 -5.58
CA CYS A 5 10.17 2.99 -5.00
C CYS A 5 8.74 2.55 -5.29
N PHE A 6 7.95 2.35 -4.24
CA PHE A 6 6.55 1.98 -4.35
C PHE A 6 5.64 3.15 -4.00
N ASN A 7 4.63 3.42 -4.83
CA ASN A 7 3.50 4.24 -4.44
C ASN A 7 2.54 3.36 -3.63
N CYS A 8 2.54 3.54 -2.32
CA CYS A 8 1.67 2.81 -1.41
C CYS A 8 0.41 3.65 -1.16
N PHE A 9 -0.75 3.03 -1.28
CA PHE A 9 -2.03 3.65 -0.98
C PHE A 9 -2.55 3.10 0.35
N LEU A 10 -2.66 3.97 1.35
CA LEU A 10 -3.38 3.68 2.57
C LEU A 10 -4.89 3.82 2.33
N HIS A 11 -5.58 2.70 2.39
CA HIS A 11 -7.03 2.69 2.27
C HIS A 11 -7.66 3.26 3.53
N ASP A 12 -8.10 4.52 3.44
CA ASP A 12 -9.03 5.17 4.35
C ASP A 12 -9.97 6.09 3.53
N GLU A 13 -11.01 6.66 4.17
CA GLU A 13 -12.05 7.46 3.49
C GLU A 13 -11.56 8.81 2.91
N ALA A 14 -10.32 9.23 3.15
CA ALA A 14 -9.76 10.51 2.71
C ALA A 14 -9.05 10.46 1.34
N GLU A 15 -9.00 11.63 0.66
CA GLU A 15 -8.59 11.74 -0.75
C GLU A 15 -7.07 11.73 -1.03
N ASN A 16 -6.21 11.71 0.01
CA ASN A 16 -4.75 11.95 -0.15
C ASN A 16 -3.85 10.95 0.62
N ASN A 17 -4.05 9.66 0.40
CA ASN A 17 -3.34 8.62 1.17
C ASN A 17 -2.31 7.81 0.36
N ILE A 18 -1.78 8.39 -0.71
CA ILE A 18 -0.71 7.78 -1.49
C ILE A 18 0.62 8.40 -1.09
N PHE A 19 1.59 7.58 -0.71
CA PHE A 19 2.94 8.01 -0.37
C PHE A 19 3.99 7.05 -0.94
N PRO A 20 5.18 7.56 -1.27
CA PRO A 20 6.26 6.74 -1.78
C PRO A 20 6.99 6.00 -0.64
N VAL A 21 7.40 4.77 -0.91
CA VAL A 21 8.23 3.96 -0.01
C VAL A 21 9.40 3.39 -0.77
N GLU A 22 10.61 3.77 -0.36
CA GLU A 22 11.86 3.26 -0.92
C GLU A 22 12.40 2.08 -0.10
N ILE A 23 12.73 0.98 -0.76
CA ILE A 23 13.22 -0.25 -0.11
C ILE A 23 14.18 -1.03 -1.01
N ASP A 24 15.06 -1.85 -0.42
CA ASP A 24 15.91 -2.79 -1.17
C ASP A 24 15.05 -3.90 -1.82
N ASN A 25 15.29 -4.17 -3.10
CA ASN A 25 14.52 -5.14 -3.88
C ASN A 25 14.61 -6.60 -3.40
N ASN A 26 15.61 -6.95 -2.59
CA ASN A 26 15.77 -8.29 -2.00
C ASN A 26 15.10 -8.40 -0.63
N SER A 27 14.44 -7.35 -0.15
CA SER A 27 13.79 -7.35 1.16
C SER A 27 12.53 -8.23 1.17
N THR A 28 12.08 -8.55 2.38
CA THR A 28 10.79 -9.21 2.61
C THR A 28 9.64 -8.20 2.67
N VAL A 29 8.41 -8.70 2.59
CA VAL A 29 7.20 -7.89 2.80
C VAL A 29 7.14 -7.33 4.23
N ASP A 30 7.64 -8.02 5.24
CA ASP A 30 7.74 -7.49 6.61
C ASP A 30 8.69 -6.28 6.69
N ASN A 31 9.83 -6.32 5.99
CA ASN A 31 10.71 -5.15 5.93
C ASN A 31 10.01 -3.95 5.27
N LEU A 32 9.14 -4.20 4.30
CA LEU A 32 8.31 -3.17 3.68
C LEU A 32 7.26 -2.62 4.66
N LYS A 33 6.61 -3.49 5.46
CA LYS A 33 5.72 -3.06 6.56
C LYS A 33 6.46 -2.15 7.55
N ASP A 34 7.68 -2.50 7.95
CA ASP A 34 8.50 -1.67 8.83
C ASP A 34 8.82 -0.31 8.22
N LYS A 35 9.15 -0.25 6.93
CA LYS A 35 9.36 1.00 6.20
C LYS A 35 8.11 1.87 6.17
N ILE A 36 6.95 1.27 5.91
CA ILE A 36 5.66 1.95 5.92
C ILE A 36 5.37 2.55 7.30
N LYS A 37 5.56 1.81 8.40
CA LYS A 37 5.36 2.31 9.77
C LYS A 37 6.28 3.49 10.14
N ASN A 38 7.46 3.54 9.53
CA ASN A 38 8.38 4.66 9.75
C ASN A 38 7.91 5.94 9.05
N ILE A 39 7.27 5.81 7.89
CA ILE A 39 6.76 6.91 7.08
C ILE A 39 5.39 7.37 7.59
N GLN A 40 4.44 6.44 7.74
CA GLN A 40 3.07 6.72 8.16
C GLN A 40 2.91 6.44 9.66
N GLN A 41 2.90 7.50 10.46
CA GLN A 41 2.88 7.40 11.92
C GLN A 41 1.61 6.72 12.46
N ASP A 42 0.47 6.91 11.80
CA ASP A 42 -0.82 6.32 12.19
C ASP A 42 -0.79 4.79 12.14
N LEU A 43 0.09 4.20 11.33
CA LEU A 43 0.24 2.75 11.19
C LEU A 43 1.22 2.14 12.20
N ARG A 44 1.90 2.93 13.04
CA ARG A 44 2.92 2.40 13.97
C ARG A 44 2.35 1.40 14.97
N GLN A 45 1.13 1.66 15.44
CA GLN A 45 0.44 0.84 16.45
C GLN A 45 -0.70 0.00 15.86
N VAL A 46 -0.94 0.12 14.55
CA VAL A 46 -2.02 -0.57 13.86
C VAL A 46 -1.42 -1.71 13.05
N ASN A 47 -2.02 -2.89 13.16
CA ASN A 47 -1.73 -3.98 12.25
C ASN A 47 -2.36 -3.66 10.90
N PHE A 48 -1.69 -4.02 9.82
CA PHE A 48 -2.20 -3.84 8.48
C PHE A 48 -1.67 -4.93 7.57
N ASP A 49 -2.41 -5.18 6.51
CA ASP A 49 -2.04 -6.10 5.45
C ASP A 49 -1.63 -5.33 4.20
N LEU A 50 -0.71 -5.92 3.46
CA LEU A 50 -0.24 -5.40 2.18
C LEU A 50 -0.78 -6.25 1.06
N TYR A 51 -1.24 -5.59 0.01
CA TYR A 51 -1.71 -6.25 -1.20
C TYR A 51 -1.03 -5.63 -2.41
N GLU A 52 -0.60 -6.48 -3.33
CA GLU A 52 -0.14 -6.08 -4.65
C GLU A 52 -1.34 -5.60 -5.46
N ASP A 53 -1.26 -4.38 -6.00
CA ASP A 53 -2.26 -3.92 -6.95
C ASP A 53 -2.13 -4.68 -8.29
N ASN A 54 -3.15 -5.46 -8.62
CA ASN A 54 -3.15 -6.31 -9.82
C ASN A 54 -4.38 -6.11 -10.72
N PHE A 55 -5.21 -5.10 -10.46
CA PHE A 55 -6.44 -4.85 -11.23
C PHE A 55 -6.32 -3.60 -12.10
N LEU A 56 -7.18 -3.54 -13.12
CA LEU A 56 -7.26 -2.37 -13.99
C LEU A 56 -7.78 -1.18 -13.19
N GLN A 57 -6.92 -0.20 -12.97
CA GLN A 57 -7.34 1.12 -12.53
C GLN A 57 -7.82 1.90 -13.77
N PRO A 58 -9.15 2.05 -13.99
CA PRO A 58 -9.67 2.73 -15.19
C PRO A 58 -9.15 4.16 -15.31
N ASN A 59 -8.82 4.77 -14.17
CA ASN A 59 -7.95 5.92 -14.13
C ASN A 59 -6.91 5.73 -13.02
N SER A 60 -5.70 5.31 -13.39
CA SER A 60 -4.57 5.11 -12.46
C SER A 60 -4.12 6.38 -11.74
N SER A 61 -4.68 7.53 -12.16
CA SER A 61 -4.47 8.83 -11.52
C SER A 61 -5.62 9.23 -10.58
N ILE A 62 -6.62 8.39 -10.32
CA ILE A 62 -7.74 8.78 -9.45
C ILE A 62 -7.95 7.74 -8.36
N VAL A 63 -7.68 8.16 -7.11
CA VAL A 63 -7.89 7.40 -5.86
C VAL A 63 -9.32 6.86 -5.76
N SER A 64 -10.33 7.60 -6.24
CA SER A 64 -11.72 7.15 -6.27
C SER A 64 -11.94 5.86 -7.08
N SER A 65 -11.04 5.52 -8.01
CA SER A 65 -11.10 4.25 -8.73
C SER A 65 -10.86 3.07 -7.78
N VAL A 66 -9.95 3.21 -6.80
CA VAL A 66 -9.62 2.19 -5.80
C VAL A 66 -10.65 2.19 -4.66
N ASN A 67 -11.11 3.37 -4.24
CA ASN A 67 -12.14 3.49 -3.19
C ASN A 67 -13.56 3.13 -3.66
N SER A 68 -13.79 2.87 -4.95
CA SER A 68 -15.11 2.46 -5.46
C SER A 68 -15.50 1.02 -5.12
N PHE A 69 -14.57 0.24 -4.57
CA PHE A 69 -14.78 -1.16 -4.27
C PHE A 69 -15.06 -1.40 -2.78
N ALA A 70 -16.15 -2.10 -2.48
CA ALA A 70 -16.59 -2.40 -1.12
C ALA A 70 -15.75 -3.49 -0.41
N THR A 71 -14.82 -4.13 -1.11
CA THR A 71 -14.01 -5.25 -0.60
C THR A 71 -12.53 -4.98 -0.81
N ARG A 72 -11.67 -5.55 0.05
CA ARG A 72 -10.21 -5.52 -0.14
C ARG A 72 -9.85 -6.02 -1.53
N GLN A 73 -8.94 -5.31 -2.20
CA GLN A 73 -8.50 -5.61 -3.55
C GLN A 73 -7.03 -5.99 -3.59
N GLY A 74 -6.61 -6.53 -4.73
CA GLY A 74 -5.23 -6.94 -4.97
C GLY A 74 -4.92 -8.36 -4.49
N VAL A 75 -3.66 -8.75 -4.60
CA VAL A 75 -3.15 -10.05 -4.14
C VAL A 75 -2.52 -9.87 -2.77
N PHE A 76 -2.99 -10.62 -1.77
CA PHE A 76 -2.39 -10.60 -0.44
C PHE A 76 -0.89 -10.93 -0.50
N MET A 77 -0.09 -10.08 0.13
CA MET A 77 1.36 -10.25 0.21
C MET A 77 1.73 -10.91 1.55
N ASP A 78 2.26 -12.13 1.48
CA ASP A 78 2.75 -12.88 2.63
C ASP A 78 3.93 -12.13 3.25
N PRO A 79 3.84 -11.77 4.55
CA PRO A 79 4.88 -11.01 5.26
C PRO A 79 6.29 -11.60 5.17
N GLN A 80 6.42 -12.93 5.15
CA GLN A 80 7.72 -13.61 5.15
C GLN A 80 8.32 -13.74 3.74
N ARG A 81 7.54 -13.47 2.70
CA ARG A 81 7.96 -13.69 1.32
C ARG A 81 8.75 -12.49 0.80
N GLY A 82 9.70 -12.75 -0.09
CA GLY A 82 10.49 -11.70 -0.74
C GLY A 82 9.65 -10.86 -1.70
N ILE A 83 9.86 -9.54 -1.72
CA ILE A 83 9.15 -8.58 -2.56
C ILE A 83 9.19 -8.97 -4.05
N SER A 84 10.32 -9.53 -4.50
CA SER A 84 10.53 -10.00 -5.87
C SER A 84 9.58 -11.13 -6.33
N ASN A 85 8.88 -11.80 -5.41
CA ASN A 85 7.86 -12.80 -5.74
C ASN A 85 6.56 -12.17 -6.24
N TYR A 86 6.27 -10.94 -5.80
CA TYR A 86 5.10 -10.17 -6.21
C TYR A 86 5.47 -9.26 -7.38
N PHE A 87 6.66 -8.66 -7.31
CA PHE A 87 7.16 -7.76 -8.32
C PHE A 87 8.34 -8.40 -9.07
N PRO A 88 8.10 -9.12 -10.19
CA PRO A 88 9.19 -9.73 -10.96
C PRO A 88 10.11 -8.66 -11.54
N THR A 89 11.31 -9.05 -11.96
CA THR A 89 12.38 -8.12 -12.41
C THR A 89 11.91 -7.12 -13.48
N LEU A 90 11.10 -7.56 -14.45
CA LEU A 90 10.55 -6.68 -15.49
C LEU A 90 9.68 -5.56 -14.89
N TYR A 91 8.88 -5.90 -13.88
CA TYR A 91 8.03 -4.92 -13.19
C TYR A 91 8.87 -4.00 -12.30
N VAL A 92 9.87 -4.55 -11.59
CA VAL A 92 10.83 -3.76 -10.80
C VAL A 92 11.53 -2.69 -11.63
N ASN A 93 11.96 -3.01 -12.85
CA ASN A 93 12.57 -2.01 -13.74
C ASN A 93 11.57 -0.88 -14.07
N ALA A 94 10.31 -1.22 -14.36
CA ALA A 94 9.26 -0.24 -14.61
C ALA A 94 8.94 0.62 -13.37
N LEU A 95 9.11 0.10 -12.16
CA LEU A 95 8.95 0.86 -10.91
C LEU A 95 10.07 1.88 -10.72
N ILE A 96 11.32 1.52 -11.05
CA ILE A 96 12.47 2.43 -10.97
C ILE A 96 12.32 3.60 -11.95
N GLU A 97 11.77 3.34 -13.14
CA GLU A 97 11.55 4.35 -14.17
C GLU A 97 10.32 5.24 -13.90
N LYS A 98 9.39 4.78 -13.06
CA LYS A 98 8.17 5.53 -12.73
C LYS A 98 8.37 6.42 -11.49
N PRO A 99 8.17 7.73 -11.61
CA PRO A 99 8.40 8.65 -10.51
C PRO A 99 7.38 8.49 -9.36
N PRO A 100 7.77 8.81 -8.12
CA PRO A 100 6.91 8.73 -6.94
C PRO A 100 5.74 9.73 -6.98
N TYR A 101 4.68 9.41 -6.25
CA TYR A 101 3.49 10.25 -6.04
C TYR A 101 3.71 11.29 -4.92
N PRO A 102 3.16 12.52 -5.02
CA PRO A 102 2.64 13.20 -6.22
C PRO A 102 3.77 13.87 -7.01
N GLN A 103 3.60 14.02 -8.33
CA GLN A 103 4.53 14.81 -9.14
C GLN A 103 4.18 16.31 -9.10
N GLU A 104 5.19 17.18 -9.21
CA GLU A 104 5.02 18.65 -9.26
C GLU A 104 4.08 19.15 -10.37
N ASN A 105 3.87 18.34 -11.43
CA ASN A 105 2.98 18.63 -12.55
C ASN A 105 1.53 18.12 -12.35
N GLY A 106 1.18 17.61 -11.16
CA GLY A 106 -0.13 17.06 -10.85
C GLY A 106 -0.41 15.68 -11.47
N LYS A 107 0.55 15.07 -12.18
CA LYS A 107 0.43 13.68 -12.64
C LYS A 107 0.59 12.73 -11.46
N ARG A 108 -0.24 11.71 -11.46
CA ARG A 108 -0.30 10.70 -10.41
C ARG A 108 0.23 9.39 -10.99
N GLY A 109 1.33 8.89 -10.42
CA GLY A 109 1.87 7.58 -10.76
C GLY A 109 0.91 6.46 -10.34
N PRO A 110 1.03 5.25 -10.92
CA PRO A 110 0.17 4.14 -10.53
C PRO A 110 0.40 3.78 -9.07
N ILE A 111 -0.67 3.34 -8.39
CA ILE A 111 -0.57 2.68 -7.09
C ILE A 111 0.02 1.29 -7.32
N HIS A 112 0.98 0.90 -6.49
CA HIS A 112 1.62 -0.41 -6.58
C HIS A 112 1.20 -1.33 -5.43
N ILE A 113 0.99 -0.76 -4.25
CA ILE A 113 0.66 -1.48 -3.03
C ILE A 113 -0.57 -0.84 -2.39
N LEU A 114 -1.51 -1.68 -1.98
CA LEU A 114 -2.64 -1.32 -1.16
C LEU A 114 -2.35 -1.71 0.29
N ILE A 115 -2.58 -0.77 1.19
CA ILE A 115 -2.46 -0.97 2.64
C ILE A 115 -3.87 -0.97 3.21
N TYR A 116 -4.25 -2.08 3.84
CA TYR A 116 -5.51 -2.19 4.57
C TYR A 116 -5.21 -2.31 6.06
N PRO A 117 -5.47 -1.25 6.85
CA PRO A 117 -5.47 -1.34 8.30
C PRO A 117 -6.44 -2.43 8.77
N GLU A 118 -6.06 -3.18 9.80
CA GLU A 118 -7.01 -3.95 10.59
C GLU A 118 -7.90 -2.95 11.33
N VAL A 119 -9.20 -2.99 11.04
CA VAL A 119 -10.18 -2.21 11.81
C VAL A 119 -10.18 -2.81 13.21
N VAL A 120 -9.71 -2.05 14.20
CA VAL A 120 -10.02 -2.37 15.59
C VAL A 120 -11.52 -2.12 15.71
N VAL A 121 -12.31 -3.19 15.72
CA VAL A 121 -13.68 -3.10 16.21
C VAL A 121 -13.54 -2.73 17.68
N GLU A 122 -13.68 -1.44 18.00
CA GLU A 122 -13.96 -1.06 19.38
C GLU A 122 -15.23 -1.83 19.74
N LYS A 123 -15.10 -2.80 20.65
CA LYS A 123 -16.27 -3.38 21.28
C LYS A 123 -16.92 -2.23 22.02
N ASP A 124 -18.13 -1.85 21.60
CA ASP A 124 -18.97 -0.96 22.40
C ASP A 124 -18.98 -1.50 23.84
N PRO A 125 -18.63 -0.67 24.86
CA PRO A 125 -18.65 -1.12 26.24
C PRO A 125 -20.05 -1.39 26.81
N GLU A 126 -21.11 -1.27 26.00
CA GLU A 126 -22.50 -1.44 26.43
C GLU A 126 -23.10 -2.77 25.97
N ASP A 127 -22.54 -3.88 26.45
CA ASP A 127 -23.28 -5.14 26.57
C ASP A 127 -23.09 -5.71 27.98
N ILE A 128 -23.37 -4.87 28.97
CA ILE A 128 -23.77 -5.33 30.30
C ILE A 128 -25.28 -5.61 30.22
N GLY A 129 -25.59 -6.82 29.77
CA GLY A 129 -26.92 -7.39 29.91
C GLY A 129 -27.37 -7.30 31.37
N LEU A 130 -28.39 -6.47 31.60
CA LEU A 130 -29.21 -6.46 32.80
C LEU A 130 -30.60 -7.01 32.45
#